data_AF-A0A519EI37-F1
#
_entry.id   AF-A0A519EI37-F1
#
_cell.length_a   1.000
_cell.length_b   1.000
_cell.length_c   1.000
_cell.angle_alpha   90.00
_cell.angle_beta   90.00
_cell.angle_gamma   90.00
#
_symmetry.space_group_name_H-M   'P 1'
#
loop_
_entity.id
_entity.type
_entity.pdbx_description
1 polymer ?
#
loop_
_entity_poly.entity_id
_entity_poly.type
_entity_poly.pdbx_seq_one_letter_code
_entity_poly.pdbx_strand_id
1 'polypeptide(L)'
;VLFDREPLGLPLAAAASIARTLIEERATSTQDPFAQRDGWRSLGTTARIFAFEFRGETQTATLRYLHDGALTLAVGGASGPLVIGRLPSGQIELSFNGARHTLDVYERQGAAHVFADKGATRIAAIDRLAHAGDTQAEGGRLTAPMPGKVVSFAVKAGDKVAKGQPLAVMEAMKMEHTIAAPADGTVAELMFAPGEQVAEGDELLRMSAVA
;
A
#
# COMPACT_ATOMS: atom_id res chain seq x y z
N VAL A 1 -11.04 -19.87 23.67
CA VAL A 1 -10.82 -19.54 22.23
C VAL A 1 -10.16 -20.76 21.62
N LEU A 2 -10.94 -21.60 20.95
CA LEU A 2 -10.51 -22.91 20.46
C LEU A 2 -9.69 -22.71 19.17
N PHE A 3 -8.36 -22.83 19.30
CA PHE A 3 -7.30 -23.01 18.31
C PHE A 3 -7.34 -22.20 17.01
N ASP A 4 -6.19 -21.58 16.72
CA ASP A 4 -5.70 -20.82 15.56
C ASP A 4 -5.91 -21.47 14.16
N ARG A 5 -7.12 -21.99 13.90
CA ARG A 5 -7.52 -22.57 12.63
C ARG A 5 -7.78 -21.42 11.68
N GLU A 6 -7.19 -21.52 10.50
CA GLU A 6 -7.45 -20.64 9.37
C GLU A 6 -8.36 -21.40 8.38
N PRO A 7 -9.70 -21.33 8.54
CA PRO A 7 -10.60 -22.18 7.79
C PRO A 7 -10.85 -21.70 6.36
N LEU A 8 -10.59 -20.43 6.06
CA LEU A 8 -10.88 -19.83 4.76
C LEU A 8 -9.61 -19.74 3.90
N GLY A 9 -8.46 -19.51 4.53
CA GLY A 9 -7.17 -19.42 3.84
C GLY A 9 -6.99 -18.10 3.11
N LEU A 10 -5.73 -17.80 2.78
CA LEU A 10 -5.33 -16.58 2.07
C LEU A 10 -6.11 -16.36 0.75
N PRO A 11 -6.30 -17.37 -0.13
CA PRO A 11 -6.98 -17.17 -1.41
C PRO A 11 -8.39 -16.62 -1.26
N LEU A 12 -9.19 -17.18 -0.34
CA LEU A 12 -10.56 -16.75 -0.12
C LEU A 12 -10.63 -15.43 0.65
N ALA A 13 -9.75 -15.24 1.66
CA ALA A 13 -9.67 -14.00 2.41
C ALA A 13 -9.37 -12.79 1.51
N ALA A 14 -8.35 -12.91 0.65
CA ALA A 14 -7.97 -11.88 -0.30
C ALA A 14 -9.06 -11.65 -1.36
N ALA A 15 -9.65 -12.71 -1.91
CA ALA A 15 -10.75 -12.58 -2.87
C ALA A 15 -11.96 -11.85 -2.26
N ALA A 16 -12.32 -12.16 -1.01
CA ALA A 16 -13.42 -11.51 -0.29
C ALA A 16 -13.14 -10.02 -0.03
N SER A 17 -11.93 -9.67 0.43
CA SER A 17 -11.53 -8.28 0.63
C SER A 17 -11.57 -7.49 -0.69
N ILE A 18 -10.99 -8.03 -1.76
CA ILE A 18 -11.02 -7.40 -3.10
C ILE A 18 -12.47 -7.25 -3.58
N ALA A 19 -13.31 -8.27 -3.40
CA ALA A 19 -14.71 -8.21 -3.81
C ALA A 19 -15.48 -7.09 -3.10
N ARG A 20 -15.24 -6.91 -1.80
CA ARG A 20 -15.83 -5.81 -1.04
C ARG A 20 -15.40 -4.45 -1.61
N THR A 21 -14.10 -4.26 -1.84
CA THR A 21 -13.56 -3.03 -2.45
C THR A 21 -14.22 -2.74 -3.80
N LEU A 22 -14.30 -3.73 -4.69
CA LEU A 22 -14.91 -3.54 -6.02
C LEU A 22 -16.41 -3.22 -5.94
N ILE A 23 -17.13 -3.79 -4.97
CA ILE A 23 -18.55 -3.49 -4.74
C ILE A 23 -18.72 -2.03 -4.28
N GLU A 24 -17.89 -1.58 -3.34
CA GLU A 24 -17.92 -0.19 -2.86
C GLU A 24 -17.56 0.79 -3.99
N GLU A 25 -16.51 0.49 -4.75
CA GLU A 25 -16.08 1.31 -5.89
C GLU A 25 -17.20 1.46 -6.93
N ARG A 26 -17.88 0.37 -7.28
CA ARG A 26 -19.04 0.40 -8.19
C ARG A 26 -20.21 1.19 -7.59
N ALA A 27 -20.47 1.08 -6.29
CA ALA A 27 -21.54 1.83 -5.63
C ALA A 27 -21.28 3.35 -5.62
N THR A 28 -20.01 3.76 -5.69
CA THR A 28 -19.62 5.18 -5.81
C THR A 28 -19.48 5.66 -7.26
N SER A 29 -19.68 4.78 -8.24
CA SER A 29 -19.52 5.14 -9.66
C SER A 29 -20.67 6.05 -10.10
N THR A 30 -20.35 7.09 -10.85
CA THR A 30 -21.31 8.03 -11.44
C THR A 30 -21.46 7.74 -12.93
N GLN A 31 -22.34 8.49 -13.62
CA GLN A 31 -22.46 8.41 -15.08
C GLN A 31 -21.27 9.04 -15.83
N ASP A 32 -20.30 9.62 -15.11
CA ASP A 32 -19.10 10.19 -15.70
C ASP A 32 -18.21 9.04 -16.24
N PRO A 33 -17.89 9.02 -17.56
CA PRO A 33 -17.00 8.01 -18.13
C PRO A 33 -15.62 8.00 -17.47
N PHE A 34 -15.14 9.13 -16.91
CA PHE A 34 -13.86 9.20 -16.20
C PHE A 34 -13.94 8.72 -14.75
N ALA A 35 -15.15 8.52 -14.20
CA ALA A 35 -15.36 7.93 -12.88
C ALA A 35 -15.49 6.40 -12.92
N GLN A 36 -15.47 5.79 -14.11
CA GLN A 36 -15.53 4.34 -14.24
C GLN A 36 -14.22 3.69 -13.77
N ARG A 37 -14.35 2.64 -12.96
CA ARG A 37 -13.24 1.85 -12.38
C ARG A 37 -13.26 0.42 -12.91
N ASP A 38 -13.55 0.28 -14.20
CA ASP A 38 -13.73 -0.99 -14.90
C ASP A 38 -12.42 -1.56 -15.50
N GLY A 39 -11.34 -0.76 -15.46
CA GLY A 39 -10.02 -1.17 -15.92
C GLY A 39 -9.86 -1.13 -17.45
N TRP A 40 -10.77 -0.47 -18.18
CA TRP A 40 -10.71 -0.39 -19.64
C TRP A 40 -9.41 0.28 -20.13
N ARG A 41 -8.80 -0.31 -21.16
CA ARG A 41 -7.61 0.20 -21.87
C ARG A 41 -7.77 -0.10 -23.36
N SER A 42 -7.34 0.83 -24.21
CA SER A 42 -7.29 0.59 -25.66
C SER A 42 -6.29 -0.50 -26.07
N LEU A 43 -5.28 -0.76 -25.24
CA LEU A 43 -4.22 -1.75 -25.50
C LEU A 43 -3.93 -2.55 -24.23
N GLY A 44 -4.11 -3.87 -24.32
CA GLY A 44 -3.76 -4.82 -23.25
C GLY A 44 -4.77 -4.88 -22.11
N THR A 45 -4.43 -5.64 -21.08
CA THR A 45 -5.27 -5.81 -19.88
C THR A 45 -4.71 -4.98 -18.73
N THR A 46 -5.60 -4.43 -17.90
CA THR A 46 -5.20 -3.74 -16.67
C THR A 46 -4.95 -4.76 -15.56
N ALA A 47 -3.86 -4.59 -14.82
CA ALA A 47 -3.61 -5.32 -13.58
C ALA A 47 -3.58 -4.34 -12.40
N ARG A 48 -4.31 -4.66 -11.33
CA ARG A 48 -4.29 -3.95 -10.06
C ARG A 48 -3.67 -4.85 -9.00
N ILE A 49 -2.70 -4.31 -8.28
CA ILE A 49 -1.98 -5.05 -7.23
C ILE A 49 -2.54 -4.61 -5.88
N PHE A 50 -2.91 -5.59 -5.07
CA PHE A 50 -3.31 -5.41 -3.69
C PHE A 50 -2.24 -6.04 -2.79
N ALA A 51 -1.83 -5.31 -1.75
CA ALA A 51 -1.02 -5.88 -0.68
C ALA A 51 -1.89 -6.10 0.55
N PHE A 52 -1.63 -7.20 1.24
CA PHE A 52 -2.33 -7.58 2.45
C PHE A 52 -1.35 -8.02 3.51
N GLU A 53 -1.66 -7.79 4.77
CA GLU A 53 -1.10 -8.53 5.88
C GLU A 53 -2.06 -9.66 6.24
N PHE A 54 -1.56 -10.89 6.22
CA PHE A 54 -2.31 -12.08 6.54
C PHE A 54 -1.48 -13.00 7.43
N ARG A 55 -1.97 -13.26 8.65
CA ARG A 55 -1.26 -14.03 9.69
C ARG A 55 0.16 -13.53 9.97
N GLY A 56 0.37 -12.22 9.92
CA GLY A 56 1.67 -11.57 10.17
C GLY A 56 2.62 -11.58 8.98
N GLU A 57 2.21 -12.10 7.83
CA GLU A 57 3.00 -12.09 6.59
C GLU A 57 2.40 -11.14 5.56
N THR A 58 3.27 -10.43 4.83
CA THR A 58 2.86 -9.60 3.70
C THR A 58 2.61 -10.47 2.48
N GLN A 59 1.40 -10.36 1.93
CA GLN A 59 0.92 -11.11 0.78
C GLN A 59 0.53 -10.15 -0.33
N THR A 60 0.81 -10.55 -1.58
CA THR A 60 0.44 -9.77 -2.76
C THR A 60 -0.59 -10.53 -3.59
N ALA A 61 -1.66 -9.85 -3.94
CA ALA A 61 -2.68 -10.33 -4.86
C ALA A 61 -2.71 -9.46 -6.12
N THR A 62 -2.84 -10.09 -7.29
CA THR A 62 -2.95 -9.39 -8.57
C THR A 62 -4.30 -9.67 -9.19
N LEU A 63 -5.12 -8.63 -9.33
CA LEU A 63 -6.39 -8.65 -10.04
C LEU A 63 -6.18 -8.16 -11.47
N ARG A 64 -6.59 -8.93 -12.48
CA ARG A 64 -6.56 -8.51 -13.88
C ARG A 64 -7.98 -8.35 -14.43
N TYR A 65 -8.17 -7.27 -15.17
CA TYR A 65 -9.39 -6.93 -15.89
C TYR A 65 -9.22 -7.35 -17.35
N LEU A 66 -10.01 -8.33 -17.79
CA LEU A 66 -10.00 -8.81 -19.16
C LEU A 66 -10.91 -7.93 -20.05
N HIS A 67 -10.70 -7.99 -21.36
CA HIS A 67 -11.40 -7.13 -22.32
C HIS A 67 -12.92 -7.39 -22.38
N ASP A 68 -13.36 -8.59 -22.00
CA ASP A 68 -14.77 -8.99 -21.91
C ASP A 68 -15.41 -8.60 -20.57
N GLY A 69 -14.68 -7.88 -19.70
CA GLY A 69 -15.11 -7.50 -18.36
C GLY A 69 -14.92 -8.61 -17.31
N ALA A 70 -14.42 -9.79 -17.69
CA ALA A 70 -14.11 -10.83 -16.73
C ALA A 70 -12.91 -10.44 -15.85
N LEU A 71 -12.91 -10.94 -14.62
CA LEU A 71 -11.83 -10.71 -13.67
C LEU A 71 -11.05 -12.02 -13.45
N THR A 72 -9.73 -11.91 -13.36
CA THR A 72 -8.89 -13.01 -12.89
C THR A 72 -8.06 -12.55 -11.71
N LEU A 73 -7.92 -13.41 -10.70
CA LEU A 73 -7.18 -13.12 -9.48
C LEU A 73 -6.06 -14.14 -9.33
N ALA A 74 -4.87 -13.66 -8.96
CA ALA A 74 -3.75 -14.50 -8.55
C ALA A 74 -3.28 -14.08 -7.14
N VAL A 75 -3.21 -15.02 -6.21
CA VAL A 75 -2.80 -14.81 -4.81
C VAL A 75 -2.37 -16.13 -4.16
N GLY A 76 -1.25 -16.14 -3.43
CA GLY A 76 -0.83 -17.30 -2.62
C GLY A 76 -0.68 -18.61 -3.41
N GLY A 77 -0.22 -18.53 -4.67
CA GLY A 77 -0.11 -19.69 -5.58
C GLY A 77 -1.43 -20.14 -6.23
N ALA A 78 -2.59 -19.65 -5.77
CA ALA A 78 -3.87 -19.85 -6.45
C ALA A 78 -4.06 -18.78 -7.54
N SER A 79 -4.52 -19.18 -8.73
CA SER A 79 -4.82 -18.27 -9.83
C SER A 79 -6.02 -18.77 -10.62
N GLY A 80 -6.97 -17.89 -10.90
CA GLY A 80 -8.15 -18.26 -11.67
C GLY A 80 -9.19 -17.15 -11.83
N PRO A 81 -10.34 -17.46 -12.46
CA PRO A 81 -11.45 -16.53 -12.60
C PRO A 81 -11.99 -16.10 -11.23
N LEU A 82 -12.33 -14.82 -11.12
CA LEU A 82 -13.03 -14.23 -9.99
C LEU A 82 -14.37 -13.68 -10.46
N VAL A 83 -15.47 -14.22 -9.94
CA VAL A 83 -16.83 -13.74 -10.21
C VAL A 83 -17.45 -13.27 -8.91
N ILE A 84 -18.00 -12.06 -8.94
CA ILE A 84 -18.58 -11.39 -7.78
C ILE A 84 -20.03 -11.06 -8.10
N GLY A 85 -20.93 -11.54 -7.27
CA GLY A 85 -22.36 -11.25 -7.28
C GLY A 85 -22.83 -10.80 -5.90
N ARG A 86 -24.12 -10.46 -5.82
CA ARG A 86 -24.78 -10.13 -4.56
C ARG A 86 -26.10 -10.87 -4.48
N LEU A 87 -26.32 -11.55 -3.37
CA LEU A 87 -27.59 -12.21 -3.10
C LEU A 87 -28.66 -11.18 -2.69
N PRO A 88 -29.96 -11.48 -2.86
CA PRO A 88 -31.04 -10.63 -2.37
C PRO A 88 -30.99 -10.37 -0.86
N SER A 89 -30.38 -11.28 -0.08
CA SER A 89 -30.13 -11.11 1.35
C SER A 89 -29.09 -10.03 1.67
N GLY A 90 -28.35 -9.55 0.68
CA GLY A 90 -27.28 -8.58 0.82
C GLY A 90 -25.88 -9.18 0.91
N GLN A 91 -25.78 -10.50 1.17
CA GLN A 91 -24.51 -11.25 1.23
C GLN A 91 -23.79 -11.23 -0.12
N ILE A 92 -22.46 -11.29 -0.08
CA ILE A 92 -21.61 -11.38 -1.26
C ILE A 92 -21.60 -12.83 -1.72
N GLU A 93 -21.86 -13.01 -3.01
CA GLU A 93 -21.62 -14.27 -3.69
C GLU A 93 -20.29 -14.19 -4.43
N LEU A 94 -19.38 -15.10 -4.13
CA LEU A 94 -18.03 -15.08 -4.66
C LEU A 94 -17.67 -16.45 -5.24
N SER A 95 -17.25 -16.48 -6.50
CA SER A 95 -16.62 -17.66 -7.10
C SER A 95 -15.17 -17.34 -7.42
N PHE A 96 -14.24 -18.09 -6.85
CA PHE A 96 -12.82 -17.95 -7.13
C PHE A 96 -12.21 -19.30 -7.48
N ASN A 97 -11.54 -19.37 -8.64
CA ASN A 97 -10.89 -20.58 -9.14
C ASN A 97 -11.82 -21.82 -9.14
N GLY A 98 -13.09 -21.59 -9.50
CA GLY A 98 -14.12 -22.64 -9.56
C GLY A 98 -14.83 -22.96 -8.24
N ALA A 99 -14.35 -22.45 -7.10
CA ALA A 99 -15.00 -22.63 -5.80
C ALA A 99 -15.95 -21.47 -5.50
N ARG A 100 -17.24 -21.78 -5.27
CA ARG A 100 -18.28 -20.80 -4.92
C ARG A 100 -18.47 -20.73 -3.41
N HIS A 101 -18.59 -19.51 -2.92
CA HIS A 101 -18.77 -19.16 -1.52
C HIS A 101 -19.81 -18.07 -1.38
N THR A 102 -20.54 -18.09 -0.26
CA THR A 102 -21.38 -16.99 0.18
C THR A 102 -20.78 -16.44 1.48
N LEU A 103 -20.61 -15.12 1.55
CA LEU A 103 -19.85 -14.49 2.62
C LEU A 103 -20.34 -13.07 2.94
N ASP A 104 -20.09 -12.65 4.18
CA ASP A 104 -20.21 -11.28 4.65
C ASP A 104 -18.81 -10.72 4.94
N VAL A 105 -18.57 -9.47 4.56
CA VAL A 105 -17.30 -8.78 4.78
C VAL A 105 -17.55 -7.45 5.48
N TYR A 106 -16.90 -7.26 6.62
CA TYR A 106 -16.97 -6.03 7.39
C TYR A 106 -15.56 -5.43 7.53
N GLU A 107 -15.41 -4.15 7.18
CA GLU A 107 -14.15 -3.44 7.41
C GLU A 107 -14.16 -2.72 8.75
N ARG A 108 -13.07 -2.88 9.50
CA ARG A 108 -12.84 -2.18 10.77
C ARG A 108 -11.34 -1.96 10.98
N GLN A 109 -10.96 -0.71 11.26
CA GLN A 109 -9.56 -0.33 11.56
C GLN A 109 -8.55 -0.82 10.50
N GLY A 110 -8.87 -0.67 9.20
CA GLY A 110 -7.99 -1.09 8.10
C GLY A 110 -7.92 -2.60 7.85
N ALA A 111 -8.79 -3.40 8.49
CA ALA A 111 -8.87 -4.83 8.29
C ALA A 111 -10.28 -5.29 7.88
N ALA A 112 -10.32 -6.22 6.94
CA ALA A 112 -11.51 -6.93 6.52
C ALA A 112 -11.69 -8.18 7.40
N HIS A 113 -12.86 -8.26 8.04
CA HIS A 113 -13.35 -9.44 8.74
C HIS A 113 -14.32 -10.17 7.82
N VAL A 114 -13.95 -11.40 7.44
CA VAL A 114 -14.69 -12.22 6.47
C VAL A 114 -15.39 -13.34 7.22
N PHE A 115 -16.69 -13.48 7.03
CA PHE A 115 -17.53 -14.54 7.59
C PHE A 115 -18.13 -15.36 6.45
N ALA A 116 -17.88 -16.66 6.45
CA ALA A 116 -18.39 -17.60 5.45
C ALA A 116 -18.92 -18.88 6.13
N ASP A 117 -19.53 -19.75 5.34
CA ASP A 117 -20.06 -21.05 5.76
C ASP A 117 -19.03 -21.94 6.49
N LYS A 118 -17.76 -21.88 6.08
CA LYS A 118 -16.66 -22.67 6.65
C LYS A 118 -16.00 -22.05 7.87
N GLY A 119 -16.33 -20.81 8.21
CA GLY A 119 -15.76 -20.10 9.36
C GLY A 119 -15.49 -18.63 9.07
N ALA A 120 -14.60 -18.03 9.87
CA ALA A 120 -14.24 -16.62 9.74
C ALA A 120 -12.73 -16.44 9.66
N THR A 121 -12.29 -15.37 9.00
CA THR A 121 -10.88 -14.96 8.97
C THR A 121 -10.76 -13.42 8.99
N ARG A 122 -9.55 -12.94 9.20
CA ARG A 122 -9.19 -11.52 9.16
C ARG A 122 -8.02 -11.31 8.21
N ILE A 123 -8.14 -10.31 7.35
CA ILE A 123 -7.07 -9.88 6.45
C ILE A 123 -6.98 -8.34 6.46
N ALA A 124 -5.78 -7.78 6.60
CA ALA A 124 -5.59 -6.33 6.61
C ALA A 124 -5.08 -5.85 5.25
N ALA A 125 -5.75 -4.84 4.67
CA ALA A 125 -5.28 -4.25 3.41
C ALA A 125 -4.13 -3.27 3.72
N ILE A 126 -3.02 -3.43 3.03
CA ILE A 126 -1.87 -2.52 3.14
C ILE A 126 -2.05 -1.44 2.08
N ASP A 127 -2.30 -0.21 2.54
CA ASP A 127 -2.31 0.95 1.65
C ASP A 127 -0.87 1.31 1.26
N ARG A 128 -0.47 0.90 0.06
CA ARG A 128 0.88 1.20 -0.47
C ARG A 128 1.11 2.69 -0.71
N LEU A 129 0.07 3.50 -0.92
CA LEU A 129 0.22 4.94 -1.12
C LEU A 129 0.42 5.65 0.22
N ALA A 130 -0.21 5.18 1.30
CA ALA A 130 0.06 5.68 2.65
C ALA A 130 1.52 5.45 3.08
N HIS A 131 2.13 4.33 2.67
CA HIS A 131 3.52 3.98 3.02
C HIS A 131 4.57 4.58 2.08
N ALA A 132 4.18 5.21 0.95
CA ALA A 132 5.14 5.83 0.04
C ALA A 132 5.94 6.96 0.72
N GLY A 133 5.41 7.55 1.79
CA GLY A 133 6.12 8.53 2.63
C GLY A 133 7.02 7.92 3.73
N ASP A 134 6.84 6.64 4.09
CA ASP A 134 7.54 6.01 5.22
C ASP A 134 8.78 5.20 4.80
N THR A 135 9.05 5.06 3.49
CA THR A 135 10.24 4.34 2.97
C THR A 135 11.58 4.97 3.39
N GLN A 136 11.59 6.13 4.04
CA GLN A 136 12.79 6.78 4.58
C GLN A 136 13.06 6.48 6.07
N ALA A 137 12.21 5.66 6.73
CA ALA A 137 12.25 5.49 8.19
C ALA A 137 13.03 4.26 8.68
N GLU A 138 13.70 3.47 7.83
CA GLU A 138 14.58 2.41 8.32
C GLU A 138 15.98 2.96 8.70
N GLY A 139 16.13 3.29 9.97
CA GLY A 139 17.45 3.40 10.62
C GLY A 139 18.00 4.81 10.82
N GLY A 140 17.17 5.86 10.74
CA GLY A 140 17.64 7.24 10.98
C GLY A 140 18.57 7.79 9.88
N ARG A 141 18.61 7.10 8.73
CA ARG A 141 19.36 7.51 7.54
C ARG A 141 18.44 8.31 6.64
N LEU A 142 18.79 9.57 6.41
CA LEU A 142 18.09 10.41 5.46
C LEU A 142 18.88 10.45 4.17
N THR A 143 18.39 9.72 3.17
CA THR A 143 19.04 9.58 1.87
C THR A 143 18.49 10.58 0.85
N ALA A 144 19.33 10.97 -0.11
CA ALA A 144 18.93 11.78 -1.25
C ALA A 144 17.85 11.04 -2.08
N PRO A 145 16.64 11.59 -2.23
CA PRO A 145 15.57 10.94 -2.98
C PRO A 145 15.79 10.98 -4.50
N MET A 146 16.72 11.82 -4.94
CA MET A 146 17.04 12.06 -6.34
C MET A 146 18.46 12.64 -6.45
N PRO A 147 19.17 12.42 -7.57
CA PRO A 147 20.50 12.99 -7.76
C PRO A 147 20.40 14.51 -7.89
N GLY A 148 21.29 15.23 -7.21
CA GLY A 148 21.19 16.68 -7.10
C GLY A 148 22.38 17.29 -6.39
N LYS A 149 22.27 18.58 -6.06
CA LYS A 149 23.28 19.33 -5.33
C LYS A 149 22.72 19.75 -3.99
N VAL A 150 23.48 19.58 -2.91
CA VAL A 150 23.07 20.12 -1.60
C VAL A 150 23.25 21.63 -1.63
N VAL A 151 22.18 22.39 -1.42
CA VAL A 151 22.20 23.86 -1.39
C VAL A 151 22.60 24.34 0.01
N SER A 152 21.99 23.77 1.04
CA SER A 152 22.27 24.12 2.44
C SER A 152 21.77 23.06 3.42
N PHE A 153 22.33 23.07 4.62
CA PHE A 153 21.75 22.42 5.79
C PHE A 153 21.17 23.48 6.71
N ALA A 154 19.93 23.28 7.15
CA ALA A 154 19.25 24.13 8.12
C ALA A 154 19.57 23.74 9.59
N VAL A 155 20.34 22.67 9.77
CA VAL A 155 20.71 22.07 11.06
C VAL A 155 22.19 21.75 11.11
N LYS A 156 22.70 21.50 12.32
CA LYS A 156 24.07 21.07 12.59
C LYS A 156 24.07 19.75 13.37
N ALA A 157 25.19 19.03 13.31
CA ALA A 157 25.41 17.88 14.18
C ALA A 157 25.24 18.28 15.66
N GLY A 158 24.43 17.52 16.40
CA GLY A 158 24.04 17.78 17.78
C GLY A 158 22.69 18.50 17.95
N ASP A 159 22.09 19.02 16.88
CA ASP A 159 20.81 19.72 16.98
C ASP A 159 19.64 18.77 17.22
N LYS A 160 18.73 19.16 18.13
CA LYS A 160 17.43 18.51 18.29
C LYS A 160 16.47 19.01 17.23
N VAL A 161 15.76 18.09 16.60
CA VAL A 161 14.81 18.36 15.52
C VAL A 161 13.47 17.73 15.83
N ALA A 162 12.39 18.41 15.44
CA ALA A 162 11.04 17.88 15.53
C ALA A 162 10.61 17.25 14.19
N LYS A 163 9.66 16.31 14.22
CA LYS A 163 9.03 15.74 13.02
C LYS A 163 8.52 16.85 12.10
N GLY A 164 8.90 16.78 10.84
CA GLY A 164 8.57 17.76 9.80
C GLY A 164 9.47 19.00 9.77
N GLN A 165 10.44 19.13 10.69
CA GLN A 165 11.39 20.24 10.67
C GLN A 165 12.33 20.13 9.46
N PRO A 166 12.57 21.21 8.71
CA PRO A 166 13.49 21.21 7.58
C PRO A 166 14.94 20.96 8.04
N LEU A 167 15.64 20.08 7.34
CA LEU A 167 17.01 19.67 7.66
C LEU A 167 18.01 20.07 6.58
N ALA A 168 17.67 19.84 5.33
CA ALA A 168 18.52 20.15 4.18
C ALA A 168 17.68 20.63 3.00
N VAL A 169 18.28 21.48 2.16
CA VAL A 169 17.71 21.90 0.88
C VAL A 169 18.61 21.38 -0.23
N MET A 170 18.01 20.71 -1.21
CA MET A 170 18.70 20.19 -2.39
C MET A 170 18.18 20.85 -3.65
N GLU A 171 19.06 21.15 -4.59
CA GLU A 171 18.70 21.56 -5.94
C GLU A 171 18.78 20.34 -6.85
N ALA A 172 17.66 20.00 -7.47
CA ALA A 172 17.60 18.96 -8.46
C ALA A 172 16.57 19.35 -9.52
N MET A 173 16.87 19.04 -10.80
CA MET A 173 15.99 19.38 -11.92
C MET A 173 15.57 20.86 -11.97
N LYS A 174 16.47 21.79 -11.58
CA LYS A 174 16.24 23.25 -11.47
C LYS A 174 15.19 23.66 -10.42
N MET A 175 14.92 22.78 -9.46
CA MET A 175 13.97 22.99 -8.38
C MET A 175 14.61 22.68 -7.03
N GLU A 176 14.30 23.49 -6.02
CA GLU A 176 14.71 23.25 -4.65
C GLU A 176 13.74 22.27 -3.96
N HIS A 177 14.30 21.24 -3.32
CA HIS A 177 13.58 20.23 -2.57
C HIS A 177 14.06 20.26 -1.13
N THR A 178 13.14 20.46 -0.20
CA THR A 178 13.44 20.47 1.24
C THR A 178 13.28 19.06 1.79
N ILE A 179 14.34 18.56 2.45
CA ILE A 179 14.34 17.31 3.19
C ILE A 179 13.96 17.64 4.64
N ALA A 180 12.87 17.03 5.12
CA ALA A 180 12.34 17.26 6.46
C ALA A 180 12.59 16.04 7.37
N ALA A 181 12.59 16.26 8.69
CA ALA A 181 12.77 15.19 9.67
C ALA A 181 11.56 14.23 9.68
N PRO A 182 11.77 12.91 9.58
CA PRO A 182 10.67 11.94 9.60
C PRO A 182 10.08 11.76 11.02
N ALA A 183 10.86 12.08 12.06
CA ALA A 183 10.48 11.95 13.46
C ALA A 183 11.25 12.97 14.32
N ASP A 184 10.86 13.07 15.60
CA ASP A 184 11.63 13.81 16.60
C ASP A 184 12.98 13.11 16.85
N GLY A 185 14.06 13.87 16.91
CA GLY A 185 15.40 13.29 16.93
C GLY A 185 16.52 14.25 17.24
N THR A 186 17.74 13.74 17.24
CA THR A 186 18.97 14.53 17.29
C THR A 186 19.85 14.20 16.09
N VAL A 187 20.31 15.23 15.37
CA VAL A 187 21.21 15.09 14.23
C VAL A 187 22.56 14.57 14.74
N ALA A 188 23.00 13.41 14.25
CA ALA A 188 24.27 12.82 14.64
C ALA A 188 25.42 13.38 13.80
N GLU A 189 25.27 13.40 12.48
CA GLU A 189 26.33 13.77 11.55
C GLU A 189 25.75 14.22 10.20
N LEU A 190 26.44 15.14 9.53
CA LEU A 190 26.16 15.58 8.16
C LEU A 190 27.23 14.98 7.24
N MET A 191 26.83 14.31 6.17
CA MET A 191 27.76 13.56 5.29
C MET A 191 28.31 14.39 4.13
N PHE A 192 27.70 15.55 3.84
CA PHE A 192 28.05 16.41 2.72
C PHE A 192 28.19 17.86 3.17
N ALA A 193 28.94 18.65 2.40
CA ALA A 193 28.98 20.10 2.54
C ALA A 193 27.98 20.78 1.59
N PRO A 194 27.44 21.96 1.95
CA PRO A 194 26.71 22.81 1.02
C PRO A 194 27.54 23.06 -0.24
N GLY A 195 26.99 22.75 -1.41
CA GLY A 195 27.65 22.84 -2.69
C GLY A 195 28.05 21.51 -3.32
N GLU A 196 28.01 20.40 -2.57
CA GLU A 196 28.41 19.08 -3.07
C GLU A 196 27.31 18.39 -3.87
N GLN A 197 27.76 17.59 -4.85
CA GLN A 197 26.89 16.77 -5.68
C GLN A 197 26.63 15.45 -4.98
N VAL A 198 25.37 15.03 -4.96
CA VAL A 198 24.90 13.77 -4.36
C VAL A 198 24.21 12.93 -5.42
N ALA A 199 24.41 11.61 -5.35
CA ALA A 199 23.68 10.64 -6.13
C ALA A 199 22.35 10.26 -5.44
N GLU A 200 21.47 9.62 -6.20
CA GLU A 200 20.27 9.01 -5.61
C GLU A 200 20.66 7.95 -4.59
N GLY A 201 20.03 7.98 -3.42
CA GLY A 201 20.30 7.04 -2.33
C GLY A 201 21.50 7.39 -1.44
N ASP A 202 22.26 8.44 -1.75
CA ASP A 202 23.36 8.88 -0.90
C ASP A 202 22.84 9.36 0.46
N GLU A 203 23.49 8.91 1.53
CA GLU A 203 23.14 9.30 2.90
C GLU A 203 23.53 10.77 3.13
N LEU A 204 22.57 11.66 3.30
CA LEU A 204 22.82 13.10 3.47
C LEU A 204 23.21 13.44 4.91
N LEU A 205 22.49 12.84 5.85
CA LEU A 205 22.70 13.01 7.28
C LEU A 205 22.20 11.79 8.05
N ARG A 206 22.75 11.63 9.25
CA ARG A 206 22.25 10.67 10.25
C ARG A 206 21.55 11.39 11.37
N MET A 207 20.47 10.80 11.86
CA MET A 207 19.82 11.22 13.10
C MET A 207 19.51 10.03 14.00
N SER A 208 19.49 10.28 15.30
CA SER A 208 18.95 9.37 16.29
C SER A 208 17.53 9.81 16.62
N ALA A 209 16.54 8.93 16.43
CA ALA A 209 15.17 9.19 16.84
C ALA A 209 15.09 9.17 18.37
N VAL A 210 14.31 10.08 18.95
CA VAL A 210 13.90 9.98 20.36
C VAL A 210 12.69 9.06 20.41
N ALA A 211 12.78 7.99 21.20
CA ALA A 211 11.69 7.04 21.42
C ALA A 211 10.51 7.67 22.16
#